data_AF-A0A971LXN8-F1
#
_entry.id   AF-A0A971LXN8-F1
#
_cell.length_a   1.000
_cell.length_b   1.000
_cell.length_c   1.000
_cell.angle_alpha   90.00
_cell.angle_beta   90.00
_cell.angle_gamma   90.00
#
_symmetry.space_group_name_H-M   'P 1'
#
loop_
_entity.id
_entity.type
_entity.pdbx_description
1 polymer ?
#
loop_
_entity_poly.entity_id
_entity_poly.type
_entity_poly.pdbx_seq_one_letter_code
_entity_poly.pdbx_strand_id
1 'polypeptide(L)' 'MKIGFSKKGLTLNSKEFNPLNISVNGFGLETQDLKLPIDIDPFEVLEGLAQARGAEVTQEQKIKILQETLKKFEL' A
#
# COMPACT_ATOMS: atom_id res chain seq x y z
N MET A 1 -11.06 -12.40 -26.82
CA MET A 1 -10.78 -12.35 -25.37
C MET A 1 -11.48 -13.54 -24.73
N LYS A 2 -10.75 -14.49 -24.13
CA LYS A 2 -11.37 -15.66 -23.46
C LYS A 2 -11.54 -15.34 -21.98
N ILE A 3 -12.77 -15.33 -21.49
CA ILE A 3 -13.09 -15.08 -20.07
C ILE A 3 -13.25 -16.43 -19.38
N GLY A 4 -12.63 -16.61 -18.23
CA GLY A 4 -12.71 -17.82 -17.41
C GLY A 4 -12.82 -17.49 -15.92
N PHE A 5 -13.01 -18.51 -15.09
CA PHE A 5 -13.09 -18.39 -13.65
C PHE A 5 -12.19 -19.43 -12.99
N SER A 6 -11.45 -19.03 -11.96
CA SER A 6 -10.60 -19.88 -11.13
C SER A 6 -10.95 -19.71 -9.65
N LYS A 7 -10.41 -20.56 -8.78
CA LYS A 7 -10.55 -20.39 -7.32
C LYS A 7 -10.06 -19.04 -6.79
N LYS A 8 -9.19 -18.35 -7.54
CA LYS A 8 -8.66 -17.03 -7.20
C LYS A 8 -9.47 -15.86 -7.79
N GLY A 9 -10.39 -16.12 -8.72
CA GLY A 9 -11.19 -15.08 -9.36
C GLY A 9 -11.28 -15.21 -10.89
N LEU A 10 -11.68 -14.11 -11.53
CA LEU A 10 -11.82 -14.00 -12.98
C LEU A 10 -10.47 -14.19 -13.68
N THR A 11 -10.48 -14.86 -14.83
CA THR A 11 -9.30 -15.03 -15.67
C THR A 11 -9.57 -14.49 -17.08
N LEU A 12 -8.59 -13.83 -17.68
CA LEU A 12 -8.59 -13.43 -19.08
C LEU A 12 -7.44 -14.16 -19.80
N ASN A 13 -7.78 -14.90 -20.86
CA ASN A 13 -6.83 -15.72 -21.63
C ASN A 13 -5.97 -16.64 -20.73
N SER A 14 -6.61 -17.28 -19.75
CA SER A 14 -5.97 -18.16 -18.76
C SER A 14 -4.97 -17.48 -17.81
N LYS A 15 -4.88 -16.15 -17.81
CA LYS A 15 -4.17 -15.36 -16.80
C LYS A 15 -5.16 -14.75 -15.82
N GLU A 16 -4.74 -14.55 -14.58
CA GLU A 16 -5.55 -13.86 -13.57
C GLU A 16 -5.92 -12.45 -14.04
N PHE A 17 -7.19 -12.11 -13.96
CA PHE A 17 -7.68 -10.80 -14.38
C PHE A 17 -7.22 -9.75 -13.39
N ASN A 18 -6.45 -8.78 -13.88
CA ASN A 18 -6.15 -7.56 -13.16
C ASN A 18 -6.87 -6.39 -13.85
N PRO A 19 -7.85 -5.74 -13.19
CA PRO A 19 -8.57 -4.60 -13.77
C PRO A 19 -7.67 -3.41 -14.08
N LEU A 20 -6.49 -3.31 -13.44
CA LEU A 20 -5.49 -2.29 -13.71
C LEU A 20 -4.54 -2.64 -14.86
N ASN A 21 -4.63 -3.84 -15.42
CA ASN A 21 -3.85 -4.27 -16.60
C ASN A 21 -4.71 -4.34 -17.87
N ILE A 22 -5.82 -3.61 -17.91
CA ILE A 22 -6.68 -3.56 -19.09
C ILE A 22 -6.15 -2.47 -20.03
N SER A 23 -5.77 -2.89 -21.23
CA SER A 23 -5.45 -1.98 -22.33
C SER A 23 -6.69 -1.76 -23.19
N VAL A 24 -7.12 -0.51 -23.34
CA VAL A 24 -8.19 -0.11 -24.25
C VAL A 24 -7.56 0.66 -25.41
N ASN A 25 -7.77 0.18 -26.64
CA ASN A 25 -7.25 0.83 -27.86
C ASN A 25 -5.72 1.04 -27.87
N GLY A 26 -4.96 0.12 -27.27
CA GLY A 26 -3.50 0.21 -27.20
C GLY A 26 -2.97 1.09 -26.06
N PHE A 27 -3.84 1.78 -25.33
CA PHE A 27 -3.50 2.50 -24.10
C PHE A 27 -3.92 1.65 -22.91
N GLY A 28 -2.94 1.08 -22.20
CA GLY A 28 -3.15 0.31 -20.99
C GLY A 28 -2.38 0.90 -19.84
N LEU A 29 -2.93 0.77 -18.65
CA LEU A 29 -2.13 0.82 -17.45
C LEU A 29 -1.44 -0.56 -17.37
N GLU A 30 -0.12 -0.59 -17.32
CA GLU A 30 0.63 -1.81 -17.00
C GLU A 30 1.24 -1.59 -15.63
N THR A 31 0.60 -2.13 -14.59
CA THR A 31 1.22 -2.05 -13.26
C THR A 31 2.19 -3.22 -13.14
N GLN A 32 3.48 -2.95 -13.38
CA GLN A 32 4.54 -3.96 -13.34
C GLN A 32 4.84 -4.44 -11.90
N ASP A 33 4.48 -3.64 -10.89
CA ASP A 33 4.71 -3.97 -9.49
C ASP A 33 3.54 -3.47 -8.61
N LEU A 34 2.60 -4.36 -8.29
CA LEU A 34 1.73 -4.23 -7.12
C LEU A 34 2.32 -4.96 -5.91
N LYS A 35 3.65 -4.95 -5.78
CA LYS A 35 4.20 -4.93 -4.42
C LYS A 35 3.90 -3.52 -3.90
N LEU A 36 2.73 -3.31 -3.31
CA LEU A 36 2.64 -2.28 -2.27
C LEU A 36 3.81 -2.61 -1.33
N PRO A 37 4.87 -1.80 -1.23
CA PRO A 37 6.11 -2.22 -0.58
C PRO A 37 5.98 -2.27 0.95
N ILE A 38 4.77 -2.39 1.46
CA ILE A 38 4.41 -1.78 2.74
C ILE A 38 3.31 -2.64 3.35
N ASP A 39 3.73 -3.67 4.09
CA ASP A 39 2.90 -4.34 5.11
C ASP A 39 2.89 -3.46 6.37
N ILE A 40 2.60 -2.16 6.20
CA ILE A 40 2.48 -1.22 7.31
C ILE A 40 0.99 -1.08 7.61
N ASP A 41 0.64 -1.37 8.86
CA ASP A 41 -0.67 -1.05 9.39
C ASP A 41 -0.87 0.48 9.42
N PRO A 42 -1.83 1.04 8.66
CA PRO A 42 -2.12 2.47 8.68
C PRO A 42 -2.49 3.00 10.06
N PHE A 43 -3.07 2.17 10.93
CA PHE A 43 -3.45 2.58 12.27
C PHE A 43 -2.23 2.80 13.17
N GLU A 44 -1.20 1.96 13.05
CA GLU A 44 0.05 2.15 13.79
C GLU A 44 0.76 3.46 13.42
N VAL A 45 0.69 3.86 12.16
CA VAL A 45 1.24 5.14 11.69
C VAL A 45 0.45 6.31 12.30
N LEU A 46 -0.88 6.23 12.21
CA LEU A 46 -1.75 7.28 12.73
C LEU A 46 -1.62 7.42 14.25
N GLU A 47 -1.43 6.33 14.97
CA GLU A 47 -1.19 6.32 16.40
C GLU A 47 0.12 7.03 16.76
N GLY A 48 1.23 6.71 16.07
CA GLY A 48 2.51 7.39 16.29
C GLY A 48 2.44 8.90 16.01
N LEU A 49 1.75 9.30 14.94
CA LEU A 49 1.54 10.71 14.62
C LEU A 49 0.64 11.42 15.63
N ALA A 50 -0.43 10.76 16.10
CA ALA A 50 -1.31 11.29 17.12
C ALA A 50 -0.57 11.48 18.46
N GLN A 51 0.28 10.53 18.83
CA GLN A 51 1.10 10.60 20.03
C GLN A 51 2.08 11.78 19.97
N ALA A 52 2.74 12.00 18.83
CA ALA A 52 3.64 13.15 18.63
C ALA A 52 2.90 14.51 18.69
N ARG A 53 1.59 14.54 18.42
CA ARG A 53 0.75 15.75 18.53
C ARG A 53 0.35 16.10 19.96
N GLY A 54 0.56 15.20 20.93
CA GLY A 54 0.18 15.40 22.33
C GLY A 54 0.79 16.66 22.94
N ALA A 55 -0.01 17.40 23.72
CA ALA A 55 0.43 18.63 24.39
C ALA A 55 1.42 18.35 25.55
N GLU A 56 1.37 17.14 26.11
CA GLU A 56 2.19 16.70 27.25
C GLU A 56 3.59 16.19 26.84
N VAL A 57 3.87 16.14 25.55
CA VAL A 57 5.09 15.54 24.99
C VAL A 57 6.14 16.62 24.75
N THR A 58 7.34 16.45 25.30
CA THR A 58 8.43 17.40 25.10
C THR A 58 8.91 17.39 23.65
N GLN A 59 9.60 18.44 23.20
CA GLN A 59 10.08 18.53 21.82
C GLN A 59 11.05 17.38 21.46
N GLU A 60 11.90 16.98 22.40
CA GLU A 60 12.81 15.83 22.24
C GLU A 60 12.04 14.51 22.09
N GLN A 61 11.02 14.30 22.91
CA GLN A 61 10.15 13.12 22.82
C GLN A 61 9.36 13.09 21.50
N LYS A 62 8.89 14.24 21.01
CA LYS A 62 8.22 14.34 19.71
C LYS A 62 9.13 13.91 18.56
N ILE A 63 10.39 14.37 18.56
CA ILE A 63 11.38 13.99 17.55
C ILE A 63 11.62 12.47 17.59
N LYS A 64 11.74 11.90 18.79
CA LYS A 64 11.95 10.46 18.96
C LYS A 64 10.78 9.62 18.43
N ILE A 65 9.53 10.00 18.76
CA ILE A 65 8.32 9.30 18.29
C ILE A 65 8.20 9.38 16.75
N LEU A 66 8.51 10.54 16.16
CA LEU A 66 8.49 10.69 14.71
C LEU A 66 9.57 9.85 14.03
N GLN A 67 10.79 9.78 14.60
CA GLN A 67 11.84 8.91 14.10
C GLN A 67 11.45 7.43 14.17
N GLU A 68 10.83 7.00 15.27
CA GLU A 68 10.33 5.62 15.44
C GLU A 68 9.22 5.30 14.43
N THR A 69 8.32 6.27 14.18
CA THR A 69 7.24 6.13 13.19
C THR A 69 7.82 6.05 11.77
N LEU A 70 8.83 6.85 11.44
CA LEU A 70 9.49 6.85 10.13
C LEU A 70 10.29 5.57 9.85
N LYS A 71 10.91 4.97 10.87
CA LYS A 71 11.60 3.67 10.75
C LYS A 71 10.67 2.54 10.32
N LYS A 72 9.37 2.64 10.59
CA LYS A 72 8.38 1.66 10.09
C LYS A 72 8.19 1.73 8.57
N PHE A 73 8.57 2.85 7.95
CA PHE A 73 8.54 3.05 6.50
C PHE A 73 9.86 2.72 5.79
N GLU A 74 10.95 2.55 6.52
CA GLU A 74 12.25 2.16 5.95
C GLU A 74 12.30 0.62 5.84
N LEU A 75 12.33 0.13 4.61
CA LEU A 75 12.58 -1.27 4.21
C LEU A 75 13.99 -1.73 4.60
#